data_AF-A0A2M7T8X0-F1
#
_entry.id   AF-A0A2M7T8X0-F1
#
_cell.length_a   1.000
_cell.length_b   1.000
_cell.length_c   1.000
_cell.angle_alpha   90.00
_cell.angle_beta   90.00
_cell.angle_gamma   90.00
#
_symmetry.space_group_name_H-M   'P 1'
#
loop_
_entity.id
_entity.type
_entity.pdbx_description
1 polymer ?
#
loop_
_entity_poly.entity_id
_entity_poly.type
_entity_poly.pdbx_seq_one_letter_code
_entity_poly.pdbx_strand_id
1 'polypeptide(L)' 'KLGVNRETVRYWVKNAPASRGGKRGLSDEEIAELDALRKEVAELRRANEILKSASVFFAKELDRPRTR' A
#
# COMPACT_ATOMS: atom_id res chain seq x y z
N LYS A 1 34.56 -32.88 -3.75
CA LYS A 1 34.94 -31.51 -3.33
C LYS A 1 34.79 -30.63 -4.57
N LEU A 2 33.86 -29.68 -4.58
CA LEU A 2 33.65 -28.79 -5.74
C LEU A 2 34.92 -27.92 -5.87
N GLY A 3 35.63 -27.98 -6.99
CA GLY A 3 36.92 -27.30 -7.21
C GLY A 3 36.82 -25.78 -7.35
N VAL A 4 35.92 -25.15 -6.58
CA VAL A 4 35.55 -23.75 -6.67
C VAL A 4 35.85 -23.07 -5.34
N ASN A 5 36.42 -21.85 -5.39
CA ASN A 5 36.70 -21.06 -4.20
C ASN A 5 35.39 -20.72 -3.45
N ARG A 6 35.43 -20.82 -2.12
CA ARG A 6 34.31 -20.52 -1.22
C ARG A 6 33.76 -19.09 -1.41
N GLU A 7 34.60 -18.14 -1.79
CA GLU A 7 34.17 -16.76 -2.07
C GLU A 7 33.37 -16.65 -3.35
N THR A 8 33.75 -17.39 -4.40
CA THR A 8 32.99 -17.46 -5.65
C THR A 8 31.60 -18.04 -5.41
N VAL A 9 31.49 -19.08 -4.58
CA VAL A 9 30.19 -19.64 -4.19
C VAL A 9 29.36 -18.62 -3.39
N ARG A 10 29.97 -17.88 -2.45
CA ARG A 10 29.27 -16.81 -1.72
C ARG A 10 28.78 -15.70 -2.64
N TYR A 11 29.58 -15.29 -3.61
CA TYR A 11 29.19 -14.29 -4.59
C TYR A 11 28.00 -14.77 -5.44
N TRP A 12 28.01 -16.02 -5.90
CA TRP A 12 26.88 -16.58 -6.64
C TRP A 12 25.64 -16.75 -5.78
N VAL A 13 25.76 -17.13 -4.50
CA VAL A 13 24.59 -17.23 -3.60
C VAL A 13 24.00 -15.85 -3.32
N LYS A 14 24.84 -14.82 -3.13
CA LYS A 14 24.38 -13.44 -2.90
C LYS A 14 23.69 -12.85 -4.13
N ASN A 15 24.20 -13.15 -5.33
CA ASN A 15 23.73 -12.58 -6.58
C ASN A 15 22.88 -13.55 -7.41
N ALA A 16 22.52 -14.72 -6.86
CA ALA A 16 21.65 -15.65 -7.54
C ALA A 16 20.29 -14.98 -7.70
N PRO A 17 19.77 -14.83 -8.93
CA PRO A 17 18.38 -14.46 -9.10
C PRO A 17 17.54 -15.51 -8.37
N ALA A 18 16.54 -15.05 -7.60
CA ALA A 18 15.73 -15.89 -6.73
C ALA A 18 15.04 -17.01 -7.54
N SER A 19 15.74 -18.13 -7.71
CA SER A 19 15.28 -19.27 -8.48
C SER A 19 14.44 -20.13 -7.56
N ARG A 20 13.13 -20.13 -7.83
CA ARG A 20 12.08 -20.99 -7.26
C ARG A 20 11.85 -20.87 -5.75
N GLY A 21 10.80 -20.13 -5.40
CA GLY A 21 9.82 -20.64 -4.43
C GLY A 21 9.94 -20.21 -2.97
N GLY A 22 10.52 -19.05 -2.64
CA GLY A 22 10.51 -18.55 -1.27
C GLY A 22 10.67 -17.04 -1.21
N LYS A 23 9.56 -16.33 -0.97
CA LYS A 23 9.43 -14.86 -0.91
C LYS A 23 10.00 -14.14 -2.14
N ARG A 24 9.16 -13.96 -3.17
CA ARG A 24 9.25 -12.75 -3.99
C ARG A 24 9.03 -11.58 -3.02
N GLY A 25 10.12 -10.94 -2.60
CA GLY A 25 10.01 -9.58 -2.10
C GLY A 25 9.41 -8.74 -3.21
N LEU A 26 8.54 -7.81 -2.85
CA LEU A 26 8.10 -6.78 -3.77
C LEU A 26 9.36 -6.06 -4.28
N SER A 27 9.42 -5.72 -5.57
CA SER A 27 10.47 -4.86 -6.08
C SER A 27 10.41 -3.49 -5.38
N ASP A 28 11.50 -2.74 -5.39
CA ASP A 28 11.52 -1.41 -4.79
C ASP A 28 10.47 -0.49 -5.45
N GLU A 29 10.22 -0.67 -6.75
CA GLU A 29 9.14 0.01 -7.48
C GLU A 29 7.75 -0.40 -6.99
N GLU A 30 7.51 -1.70 -6.79
CA GLU A 30 6.25 -2.21 -6.26
C GLU A 30 5.99 -1.70 -4.82
N ILE A 31 7.04 -1.56 -4.00
CA ILE A 31 6.94 -0.97 -2.64
C ILE A 31 6.60 0.52 -2.74
N ALA A 32 7.28 1.26 -3.61
CA ALA A 32 7.04 2.68 -3.80
C ALA A 32 5.61 2.96 -4.29
N GLU A 33 5.12 2.15 -5.23
CA GLU A 33 3.74 2.22 -5.72
C GLU A 33 2.74 1.90 -4.60
N LEU A 34 2.98 0.85 -3.80
CA LEU A 34 2.11 0.51 -2.67
C LEU A 34 2.02 1.63 -1.64
N ASP A 35 3.13 2.30 -1.34
CA ASP A 35 3.12 3.41 -0.39
C ASP A 35 2.43 4.66 -0.95
N ALA A 36 2.54 4.91 -2.26
CA ALA A 36 1.77 5.96 -2.92
C ALA A 36 0.26 5.67 -2.86
N LEU A 37 -0.15 4.45 -3.23
CA LEU A 37 -1.55 4.02 -3.17
C LEU A 37 -2.11 4.06 -1.75
N ARG A 38 -1.32 3.68 -0.74
CA ARG A 38 -1.75 3.77 0.67
C ARG A 38 -2.04 5.21 1.10
N LYS A 39 -1.21 6.17 0.67
CA LYS A 39 -1.42 7.59 0.95
C LYS A 39 -2.70 8.09 0.28
N GLU A 40 -2.89 7.78 -1.00
CA GLU A 40 -4.08 8.16 -1.75
C GLU A 40 -5.35 7.58 -1.10
N VAL A 41 -5.35 6.30 -0.75
CA VAL A 41 -6.48 5.66 -0.07
C VAL A 41 -6.78 6.31 1.29
N ALA A 42 -5.75 6.73 2.03
CA ALA A 42 -5.95 7.42 3.30
C ALA A 42 -6.61 8.81 3.11
N GLU A 43 -6.17 9.56 2.09
CA GLU A 43 -6.74 10.86 1.74
C GLU A 43 -8.18 10.74 1.25
N LEU A 44 -8.44 9.79 0.35
CA LEU A 44 -9.78 9.49 -0.16
C LEU A 44 -10.73 9.12 0.98
N ARG A 45 -10.29 8.28 1.93
CA ARG A 45 -11.10 7.94 3.11
C ARG A 45 -11.41 9.17 3.95
N ARG A 46 -10.43 10.04 4.21
CA ARG A 46 -10.65 11.28 4.96
C ARG A 46 -11.66 12.20 4.26
N ALA A 47 -11.52 12.40 2.95
CA ALA A 47 -12.46 13.20 2.17
C ALA A 47 -13.88 12.61 2.22
N ASN A 48 -13.99 11.29 2.08
CA ASN A 48 -15.28 10.60 2.12
C ASN A 48 -15.97 10.74 3.48
N GLU A 49 -15.22 10.67 4.59
CA GLU A 49 -15.77 10.92 5.92
C GLU A 49 -16.28 12.36 6.09
N ILE A 50 -15.56 13.36 5.55
CA ILE A 50 -16.04 14.75 5.55
C ILE A 50 -17.36 14.85 4.77
N LEU A 51 -17.42 14.26 3.56
CA LEU A 51 -18.63 14.29 2.74
C LEU A 51 -19.81 13.61 3.41
N LYS A 52 -19.61 12.45 4.05
CA LYS A 52 -20.64 11.77 4.85
C LYS A 52 -21.10 12.62 6.03
N SER A 53 -20.17 13.26 6.74
CA SER A 53 -20.52 14.13 7.87
C SER A 53 -21.36 15.33 7.41
N ALA A 54 -21.00 15.93 6.27
CA ALA A 54 -21.74 17.02 5.67
C ALA A 54 -23.13 16.58 5.21
N SER A 55 -23.26 15.41 4.57
CA SER A 55 -24.56 14.90 4.15
C SER A 55 -25.50 14.65 5.33
N VAL A 56 -24.99 14.10 6.43
CA VAL A 56 -25.77 13.92 7.67
C VAL A 56 -26.18 15.28 8.27
N PHE A 57 -25.28 16.27 8.28
CA PHE A 57 -25.59 17.61 8.77
C PHE A 57 -26.72 18.26 7.96
N PHE A 58 -26.63 18.24 6.63
CA PHE A 58 -27.64 18.83 5.76
C PHE A 58 -28.97 18.08 5.79
N ALA A 59 -28.96 16.75 5.89
CA ALA A 59 -30.19 15.96 6.05
C ALA A 59 -30.94 16.36 7.33
N LYS A 60 -30.23 16.56 8.45
CA LYS A 60 -30.84 17.02 9.70
C LYS A 60 -31.45 18.42 9.60
N GLU A 61 -30.80 19.33 8.88
CA GLU A 61 -31.33 20.69 8.69
C GLU A 61 -32.58 20.71 7.80
N LEU A 62 -32.66 19.80 6.81
CA LEU A 62 -33.84 19.64 5.95
C LEU A 62 -35.05 19.08 6.71
N ASP A 63 -34.83 18.17 7.66
CA ASP A 63 -35.90 17.54 8.45
C ASP A 63 -36.44 18.43 9.58
N ARG A 64 -35.85 19.60 9.83
CA ARG A 64 -36.37 20.53 10.84
C ARG A 64 -37.68 21.16 10.34
N PRO A 65 -38.82 20.98 11.03
CA PRO A 65 -40.05 21.61 10.60
C PRO A 65 -39.85 23.13 10.63
N ARG A 66 -39.96 23.78 9.46
CA ARG A 66 -40.12 25.23 9.38
C ARG A 66 -41.45 25.55 10.05
N THR A 67 -41.38 25.85 11.34
CA THR A 67 -42.50 26.44 12.06
C THR A 67 -42.78 27.77 11.37
N ARG A 68 -43.99 27.84 10.80
CA ARG A 68 -44.53 29.00 10.10
C ARG A 68 -45.23 29.90 11.10
#